data_AF-A0A964YLY7-F1
#
_entry.id   AF-A0A964YLY7-F1
#
_cell.length_a   1.000
_cell.length_b   1.000
_cell.length_c   1.000
_cell.angle_alpha   90.00
_cell.angle_beta   90.00
_cell.angle_gamma   90.00
#
_symmetry.space_group_name_H-M   'P 1'
#
loop_
_entity.id
_entity.type
_entity.pdbx_description
1 polymer ?
#
loop_
_entity_poly.entity_id
_entity_poly.type
_entity_poly.pdbx_seq_one_letter_code
_entity_poly.pdbx_strand_id
1 'polypeptide(L)'
;MKVLPFILTKKEVNPFHITSVNLFLAHAGKSVWKTEESGNVSLDCIVKEYCEPNGIYIVKAHLDTNTQTAYVLVDSKRTNVSEFYTWEEALQQQSKPECWRRFYFIQDTDGANWWSPEGLTETEIQDYGNIANFYKIIQAYFETPKND
;
A
#
# COMPACT_ATOMS: atom_id res chain seq x y z
N MET A 1 -8.96 4.66 12.64
CA MET A 1 -7.89 5.18 11.76
C MET A 1 -7.70 4.24 10.57
N LYS A 2 -7.28 4.71 9.38
CA LYS A 2 -6.92 3.84 8.25
C LYS A 2 -5.43 3.50 8.30
N VAL A 3 -5.06 2.24 8.05
CA VAL A 3 -3.66 1.79 7.96
C VAL A 3 -3.46 1.16 6.60
N LEU A 4 -2.42 1.60 5.89
CA LEU A 4 -2.11 1.10 4.56
C LEU A 4 -0.65 0.66 4.48
N PRO A 5 -0.36 -0.59 4.89
CA PRO A 5 0.93 -1.21 4.65
C PRO A 5 1.14 -1.45 3.16
N PHE A 6 2.35 -1.15 2.68
CA PHE A 6 2.71 -1.36 1.29
C PHE A 6 4.16 -1.76 1.12
N ILE A 7 4.43 -2.58 0.10
CA ILE A 7 5.76 -2.90 -0.39
C ILE A 7 5.93 -2.19 -1.72
N LEU A 8 7.00 -1.42 -1.84
CA LEU A 8 7.39 -0.75 -3.08
C LEU A 8 8.52 -1.53 -3.75
N THR A 9 8.40 -1.80 -5.04
CA THR A 9 9.48 -2.39 -5.84
C THR A 9 9.60 -1.62 -7.14
N LYS A 10 10.83 -1.31 -7.53
CA LYS A 10 11.15 -0.64 -8.79
C LYS A 10 12.02 -1.55 -9.63
N LYS A 11 11.73 -1.62 -10.93
CA LYS A 11 12.48 -2.41 -11.88
C LYS A 11 12.66 -1.65 -13.18
N GLU A 12 13.90 -1.58 -13.62
CA GLU A 12 14.30 -1.06 -14.91
C GLU A 12 14.22 -2.18 -15.95
N VAL A 13 13.43 -1.97 -17.00
CA VAL A 13 13.30 -2.89 -18.14
C VAL A 13 13.27 -2.06 -19.41
N ASN A 14 14.43 -1.72 -19.97
CA ASN A 14 14.56 -0.85 -21.14
C ASN A 14 13.50 -1.15 -22.22
N PRO A 15 12.67 -0.17 -22.64
CA PRO A 15 12.71 1.27 -22.32
C PRO A 15 11.78 1.71 -21.17
N PHE A 16 11.48 0.85 -20.20
CA PHE A 16 10.48 1.08 -19.17
C PHE A 16 11.03 1.14 -17.74
N HIS A 17 10.45 2.04 -16.97
CA HIS A 17 10.46 2.08 -15.51
C HIS A 17 9.18 1.42 -15.01
N ILE A 18 9.30 0.27 -14.32
CA ILE A 18 8.17 -0.44 -13.74
C ILE A 18 8.22 -0.27 -12.22
N THR A 19 7.26 0.44 -11.67
CA THR A 19 7.02 0.53 -10.23
C THR A 19 5.87 -0.40 -9.88
N SER A 20 6.10 -1.40 -9.02
CA SER A 20 5.02 -2.19 -8.46
C SER A 20 4.80 -1.80 -7.01
N VAL A 21 3.54 -1.59 -6.63
CA VAL A 21 3.13 -1.42 -5.25
C VAL A 21 2.24 -2.57 -4.83
N ASN A 22 2.67 -3.29 -3.79
CA ASN A 22 1.88 -4.35 -3.18
C ASN A 22 1.22 -3.79 -1.92
N LEU A 23 -0.10 -3.70 -1.89
CA LEU A 23 -0.86 -3.14 -0.76
C LEU A 23 -1.44 -4.24 0.09
N PHE A 24 -1.34 -4.08 1.41
CA PHE A 24 -2.09 -4.90 2.34
C PHE A 24 -3.47 -4.29 2.55
N LEU A 25 -4.50 -5.03 2.14
CA LEU A 25 -5.87 -4.55 2.06
C LEU A 25 -6.83 -5.54 2.71
N ALA A 26 -7.93 -5.04 3.26
CA ALA A 26 -9.00 -5.82 3.84
C ALA A 26 -10.05 -6.24 2.78
N HIS A 27 -10.94 -7.15 3.19
CA HIS A 27 -12.10 -7.59 2.40
C HIS A 27 -11.74 -8.12 1.00
N ALA A 28 -10.75 -9.01 0.93
CA ALA A 28 -10.19 -9.54 -0.33
C ALA A 28 -9.74 -8.45 -1.30
N GLY A 29 -8.96 -7.49 -0.79
CA GLY A 29 -8.31 -6.48 -1.61
C GLY A 29 -9.23 -5.32 -2.02
N LYS A 30 -10.38 -5.18 -1.36
CA LYS A 30 -11.40 -4.19 -1.72
C LYS A 30 -11.41 -2.96 -0.84
N SER A 31 -10.80 -2.98 0.35
CA SER A 31 -10.82 -1.82 1.23
C SER A 31 -9.53 -1.65 2.03
N VAL A 32 -9.32 -0.45 2.56
CA VAL A 32 -8.20 -0.18 3.46
C VAL A 32 -8.41 -0.89 4.79
N TRP A 33 -7.33 -1.37 5.40
CA TRP A 33 -7.35 -1.91 6.74
C TRP A 33 -7.63 -0.79 7.76
N LYS A 34 -8.50 -1.06 8.74
CA LYS A 34 -8.95 -0.06 9.72
C LYS A 34 -8.59 -0.53 11.12
N THR A 35 -8.08 0.39 11.94
CA THR A 35 -7.92 0.19 13.38
C THR A 35 -9.29 0.23 14.06
N GLU A 36 -9.43 -0.50 15.16
CA GLU A 36 -10.63 -0.45 16.01
C GLU A 36 -10.73 0.88 16.80
N GLU A 37 -9.61 1.59 16.96
CA GLU A 37 -9.60 2.85 17.68
C GLU A 37 -10.32 3.99 16.95
N SER A 38 -11.22 4.64 17.69
CA SER A 38 -11.87 5.89 17.33
C SER A 38 -11.08 7.08 17.89
N GLY A 39 -10.42 7.85 17.01
CA GLY A 39 -9.69 9.05 17.40
C GLY A 39 -8.35 9.25 16.68
N ASN A 40 -7.58 10.23 17.16
CA ASN A 40 -6.24 10.54 16.67
C ASN A 40 -5.23 9.52 17.22
N VAL A 41 -5.05 8.42 16.49
CA VAL A 41 -4.05 7.39 16.80
C VAL A 41 -2.67 7.89 16.33
N SER A 42 -1.65 7.79 17.18
CA SER A 42 -0.28 8.15 16.79
C SER A 42 0.31 7.10 15.84
N LEU A 43 1.26 7.52 15.01
CA LEU A 43 1.95 6.60 14.11
C LEU A 43 2.67 5.47 14.87
N ASP A 44 3.29 5.79 16.01
CA ASP A 44 3.95 4.81 16.88
C ASP A 44 2.99 3.75 17.42
N CYS A 45 1.76 4.14 17.78
CA CYS A 45 0.73 3.20 18.20
C CYS A 45 0.34 2.27 17.04
N ILE A 46 0.13 2.81 15.83
CA ILE A 46 -0.15 2.02 14.62
C ILE A 46 0.96 0.98 14.36
N VAL A 47 2.23 1.37 14.53
CA VAL A 47 3.35 0.45 14.37
C VAL A 47 3.31 -0.68 15.40
N LYS A 48 3.26 -0.33 16.69
CA LYS A 48 3.45 -1.28 17.79
C LYS A 48 2.24 -2.17 18.06
N GLU A 49 1.04 -1.67 17.81
CA GLU A 49 -0.19 -2.37 18.20
C GLU A 49 -0.86 -3.05 17.01
N TYR A 50 -0.63 -2.58 15.79
CA TYR A 50 -1.23 -3.15 14.59
C TYR A 50 -0.20 -3.84 13.70
N CYS A 51 0.90 -3.19 13.32
CA CYS A 51 1.82 -3.76 12.33
C CYS A 51 2.70 -4.88 12.92
N GLU A 52 3.46 -4.59 13.98
CA GLU A 52 4.42 -5.54 14.55
C GLU A 52 3.77 -6.84 15.08
N PRO A 53 2.61 -6.82 15.77
CA PRO A 53 1.95 -8.04 16.24
C PRO A 53 1.47 -8.94 15.10
N ASN A 54 1.16 -8.35 13.94
CA ASN A 54 0.77 -9.07 12.74
C ASN A 54 1.99 -9.45 11.87
N GLY A 55 3.22 -9.31 12.36
CA GLY A 55 4.43 -9.67 11.62
C GLY A 55 4.79 -8.71 10.48
N ILE A 56 4.19 -7.52 10.44
CA ILE A 56 4.46 -6.48 9.44
C ILE A 56 5.53 -5.53 9.97
N TYR A 57 6.76 -5.67 9.47
CA TYR A 57 7.88 -4.83 9.87
C TYR A 57 7.99 -3.58 8.98
N ILE A 58 8.32 -2.44 9.58
CA ILE A 58 8.22 -1.13 8.93
C ILE A 58 9.60 -0.55 8.65
N VAL A 59 9.80 0.00 7.44
CA VAL A 59 10.97 0.81 7.06
C VAL A 59 10.72 2.29 7.35
N LYS A 60 9.55 2.78 6.93
CA LYS A 60 9.16 4.19 7.03
C LYS A 60 7.65 4.27 7.08
N ALA A 61 7.10 5.27 7.76
CA ALA A 61 5.67 5.53 7.68
C ALA A 61 5.37 7.04 7.67
N HIS A 62 4.18 7.39 7.17
CA HIS A 62 3.68 8.76 7.07
C HIS A 62 2.20 8.77 7.43
N LEU A 63 1.79 9.70 8.31
CA LEU A 63 0.39 9.91 8.67
C LEU A 63 -0.15 11.12 7.90
N ASP A 64 -1.14 10.90 7.04
CA ASP A 64 -1.93 11.98 6.46
C ASP A 64 -3.10 12.32 7.39
N THR A 65 -3.00 13.49 8.02
CA THR A 65 -3.97 13.98 8.99
C THR A 65 -5.30 14.39 8.36
N ASN A 66 -5.34 14.71 7.05
CA ASN A 66 -6.57 15.09 6.37
C ASN A 66 -7.45 13.87 6.13
N THR A 67 -6.83 12.75 5.73
CA THR A 67 -7.55 11.50 5.44
C THR A 67 -7.56 10.52 6.60
N GLN A 68 -6.83 10.82 7.68
CA GLN A 68 -6.61 9.91 8.82
C GLN A 68 -6.13 8.54 8.32
N THR A 69 -5.10 8.57 7.48
CA THR A 69 -4.49 7.38 6.86
C THR A 69 -3.01 7.33 7.16
N ALA A 70 -2.56 6.23 7.77
CA ALA A 70 -1.15 5.92 7.93
C ALA A 70 -0.66 5.07 6.75
N TYR A 71 0.23 5.65 5.95
CA TYR A 71 0.94 4.96 4.87
C TYR A 71 2.20 4.34 5.45
N VAL A 72 2.34 3.03 5.35
CA VAL A 72 3.37 2.26 6.03
C VAL A 72 4.21 1.49 5.01
N LEU A 73 5.45 1.93 4.75
CA LEU A 73 6.39 1.22 3.90
C LEU A 73 6.94 0.01 4.66
N VAL A 74 6.70 -1.18 4.13
CA VAL A 74 7.01 -2.47 4.75
C VAL A 74 8.38 -2.98 4.33
N ASP A 75 9.12 -3.52 5.28
CA ASP A 75 10.35 -4.27 5.06
C ASP A 75 9.98 -5.69 4.59
N SER A 76 9.98 -5.88 3.27
CA SER A 76 9.67 -7.17 2.65
C SER A 76 10.71 -8.27 2.88
N LYS A 77 11.90 -7.94 3.40
CA LYS A 77 12.91 -8.94 3.75
C LYS A 77 12.67 -9.52 5.15
N ARG A 78 12.10 -8.71 6.05
CA ARG A 78 11.78 -9.11 7.42
C ARG A 78 10.35 -9.62 7.56
N THR A 79 9.42 -9.05 6.82
CA THR A 79 8.01 -9.45 6.80
C THR A 79 7.86 -10.73 5.99
N ASN A 80 7.34 -11.80 6.61
CA ASN A 80 7.05 -13.03 5.89
C ASN A 80 5.77 -12.89 5.05
N VAL A 81 5.90 -12.31 3.86
CA VAL A 81 4.75 -12.03 2.97
C VAL A 81 3.98 -13.30 2.61
N SER A 82 4.63 -14.47 2.63
CA SER A 82 3.98 -15.77 2.32
C SER A 82 3.02 -16.29 3.39
N GLU A 83 3.01 -15.70 4.59
CA GLU A 83 2.04 -16.03 5.65
C GLU A 83 0.68 -15.35 5.43
N PHE A 84 0.58 -14.45 4.45
CA PHE A 84 -0.63 -13.71 4.13
C PHE A 84 -1.21 -14.17 2.81
N TYR A 85 -2.53 -14.02 2.65
CA TYR A 85 -3.20 -14.31 1.39
C TYR A 85 -2.72 -13.39 0.27
N THR A 86 -2.56 -13.96 -0.93
CA THR A 86 -2.60 -13.18 -2.16
C THR A 86 -4.04 -12.72 -2.44
N TRP A 87 -4.17 -11.71 -3.30
CA TRP A 87 -5.49 -11.25 -3.72
C TRP A 87 -6.33 -12.37 -4.35
N GLU A 88 -5.70 -13.19 -5.20
CA GLU A 88 -6.34 -14.32 -5.87
C GLU A 88 -6.84 -15.37 -4.86
N GLU A 89 -6.04 -15.68 -3.85
CA GLU A 89 -6.42 -16.62 -2.79
C GLU A 89 -7.58 -16.06 -1.94
N ALA A 90 -7.50 -14.78 -1.56
CA ALA A 90 -8.54 -14.14 -0.75
C ALA A 90 -9.90 -14.05 -1.47
N LEU A 91 -9.90 -13.90 -2.80
CA LEU A 91 -11.13 -13.93 -3.60
C LEU A 91 -11.84 -15.29 -3.54
N GLN A 92 -11.10 -16.38 -3.35
CA GLN A 92 -11.66 -17.73 -3.23
C GLN A 92 -12.20 -18.04 -1.83
N GLN A 93 -11.73 -17.31 -0.81
CA GLN A 93 -12.21 -17.47 0.55
C GLN A 93 -13.60 -16.85 0.74
N GLN A 94 -14.46 -17.52 1.50
CA GLN A 94 -15.77 -16.98 1.86
C GLN A 94 -15.66 -15.81 2.85
N SER A 95 -14.69 -15.86 3.76
CA SER A 95 -14.42 -14.83 4.77
C SER A 95 -13.90 -13.52 4.19
N LYS A 96 -13.42 -13.51 2.93
CA LYS A 96 -12.77 -12.36 2.28
C LYS A 96 -11.69 -11.74 3.18
N PRO A 97 -10.64 -12.50 3.52
CA PRO A 97 -9.62 -12.07 4.48
C PRO A 97 -8.80 -10.88 3.95
N GLU A 98 -7.96 -10.33 4.82
CA GLU A 98 -6.91 -9.41 4.44
C GLU A 98 -5.91 -10.09 3.50
N CYS A 99 -5.39 -9.33 2.53
CA CYS A 99 -4.51 -9.87 1.51
C CYS A 99 -3.58 -8.81 0.92
N TRP A 100 -2.52 -9.29 0.29
CA TRP A 100 -1.66 -8.48 -0.56
C TRP A 100 -2.21 -8.38 -1.97
N ARG A 101 -2.51 -7.15 -2.42
CA ARG A 101 -2.95 -6.85 -3.79
C ARG A 101 -1.93 -5.95 -4.48
N ARG A 102 -1.47 -6.39 -5.65
CA ARG A 102 -0.43 -5.72 -6.41
C ARG A 102 -0.99 -4.80 -7.50
N PHE A 103 -0.38 -3.63 -7.61
CA PHE A 103 -0.62 -2.62 -8.62
C PHE A 103 0.71 -2.31 -9.31
N TYR A 104 0.66 -1.97 -10.59
CA TYR A 104 1.84 -1.58 -11.37
C TYR A 104 1.68 -0.15 -11.91
N PHE A 105 2.79 0.55 -12.07
CA PHE A 105 2.87 1.83 -12.73
C PHE A 105 4.01 1.69 -13.73
N ILE A 106 3.69 1.81 -15.00
CA ILE A 106 4.62 1.60 -16.10
C ILE A 106 4.80 2.94 -16.79
N GLN A 107 6.02 3.44 -16.71
CA GLN A 107 6.46 4.65 -17.41
C GLN A 107 7.56 4.25 -18.39
N ASP A 108 7.67 4.92 -19.53
CA ASP A 108 8.87 4.79 -20.36
C ASP A 108 9.99 5.71 -19.87
N THR A 109 11.19 5.53 -20.43
CA THR A 109 12.38 6.33 -20.12
C THR A 109 12.24 7.81 -20.47
N ASP A 110 11.28 8.16 -21.33
CA ASP A 110 10.97 9.54 -21.70
C ASP A 110 9.94 10.17 -20.74
N GLY A 111 9.44 9.39 -19.76
CA GLY A 111 8.52 9.81 -18.71
C GLY A 111 7.04 9.69 -19.09
N ALA A 112 6.70 9.09 -20.22
CA ALA A 112 5.30 8.89 -20.60
C ALA A 112 4.70 7.70 -19.83
N ASN A 113 3.49 7.89 -19.29
CA ASN A 113 2.74 6.83 -18.61
C ASN A 113 2.13 5.87 -19.66
N TRP A 114 2.56 4.61 -19.65
CA TRP A 114 2.01 3.56 -20.50
C TRP A 114 0.87 2.80 -19.84
N TRP A 115 0.98 2.58 -18.53
CA TRP A 115 -0.08 1.94 -17.77
C TRP A 115 -0.04 2.41 -16.32
N SER A 116 -1.21 2.76 -15.80
CA SER A 116 -1.41 3.11 -14.41
C SER A 116 -2.83 2.70 -14.02
N PRO A 117 -3.03 2.15 -12.80
CA PRO A 117 -4.36 1.85 -12.29
C PRO A 117 -5.17 3.10 -11.96
N GLU A 118 -4.73 4.31 -12.34
CA GLU A 118 -5.43 5.60 -12.16
C GLU A 118 -6.93 5.58 -12.55
N GLY A 119 -7.32 4.69 -13.46
CA GLY A 119 -8.71 4.49 -13.88
C GLY A 119 -9.48 3.39 -13.15
N LEU A 120 -8.90 2.71 -12.15
CA LEU A 120 -9.61 1.72 -11.34
C LEU A 120 -10.82 2.37 -10.68
N THR A 121 -11.97 1.73 -10.85
CA THR A 121 -13.24 2.29 -10.43
C THR A 121 -13.39 2.22 -8.91
N GLU A 122 -14.17 3.14 -8.32
CA GLU A 122 -14.47 3.13 -6.87
C GLU A 122 -15.08 1.80 -6.40
N THR A 123 -15.69 1.03 -7.30
CA THR A 123 -16.25 -0.30 -7.03
C THR A 123 -15.19 -1.39 -6.91
N GLU A 124 -14.01 -1.22 -7.51
CA GLU A 124 -12.91 -2.20 -7.45
C GLU A 124 -12.02 -2.05 -6.21
N ILE A 125 -11.98 -0.84 -5.62
CA ILE A 125 -11.32 -0.58 -4.34
C ILE A 125 -12.15 0.43 -3.52
N GLN A 126 -13.20 -0.09 -2.87
CA GLN A 126 -14.07 0.67 -1.98
C GLN A 126 -13.26 1.31 -0.83
N ASP A 127 -13.60 2.53 -0.42
CA ASP A 127 -12.96 3.31 0.66
C ASP A 127 -11.49 3.74 0.47
N TYR A 128 -10.86 3.31 -0.62
CA TYR A 128 -9.45 3.61 -0.94
C TYR A 128 -9.27 4.95 -1.67
N GLY A 129 -10.35 5.48 -2.23
CA GLY A 129 -10.30 6.67 -3.07
C GLY A 129 -9.55 6.38 -4.38
N ASN A 130 -8.88 7.39 -4.93
CA ASN A 130 -8.15 7.24 -6.19
C ASN A 130 -6.71 6.75 -5.93
N ILE A 131 -6.34 5.59 -6.49
CA ILE A 131 -4.97 5.03 -6.46
C ILE A 131 -3.91 5.99 -7.02
N ALA A 132 -4.29 6.94 -7.87
CA ALA A 132 -3.47 8.07 -8.28
C ALA A 132 -2.99 8.92 -7.09
N ASN A 133 -3.88 9.19 -6.13
CA ASN A 133 -3.53 10.01 -4.96
C ASN A 133 -2.54 9.27 -4.07
N PHE A 134 -2.72 7.96 -3.90
CA PHE A 134 -1.75 7.14 -3.21
C PHE A 134 -0.39 7.13 -3.92
N TYR A 135 -0.36 7.01 -5.25
CA TYR A 135 0.89 7.05 -6.00
C TYR A 135 1.61 8.40 -5.85
N LYS A 136 0.87 9.52 -5.87
CA LYS A 136 1.43 10.84 -5.57
C LYS A 136 2.04 10.93 -4.17
N ILE A 137 1.41 10.31 -3.17
CA ILE A 137 1.93 10.25 -1.80
C ILE A 137 3.22 9.41 -1.75
N ILE A 138 3.26 8.28 -2.45
CA ILE A 138 4.50 7.50 -2.60
C ILE A 138 5.61 8.37 -3.17
N GLN A 139 5.36 9.02 -4.30
CA GLN A 139 6.36 9.86 -4.96
C GLN A 139 6.86 10.98 -4.04
N ALA A 140 5.96 11.72 -3.40
CA ALA A 140 6.30 12.85 -2.56
C ALA A 140 7.06 12.47 -1.28
N TYR A 141 6.65 11.40 -0.60
CA TYR A 141 7.13 11.09 0.75
C TYR A 141 8.08 9.91 0.83
N PHE A 142 8.03 8.99 -0.12
CA PHE A 142 8.79 7.73 -0.06
C PHE A 142 9.84 7.61 -1.15
N GLU A 143 9.74 8.40 -2.23
CA GLU A 143 10.69 8.37 -3.34
C GLU A 143 11.59 9.61 -3.43
N THR A 144 11.21 10.74 -2.82
CA THR A 144 12.08 11.92 -2.74
C THR A 144 13.32 11.59 -1.90
N PRO A 145 14.55 11.71 -2.45
CA PRO A 145 15.77 11.63 -1.65
C PRO A 145 15.68 12.66 -0.53
N LYS A 146 16.05 12.28 0.70
CA LYS A 146 16.35 13.31 1.69
C LYS A 146 17.53 14.10 1.13
N ASN A 147 17.31 15.38 0.83
CA ASN A 147 18.42 16.32 0.81
C ASN A 147 18.85 16.47 2.27
N ASP A 148 19.70 15.55 2.73
CA ASP A 148 20.46 15.68 3.96
C ASP A 148 21.66 16.61 3.71
#